data_AF-A0A285Q069-F1
#
_entry.id   AF-A0A285Q069-F1
#
_cell.length_a   1.000
_cell.length_b   1.000
_cell.length_c   1.000
_cell.angle_alpha   90.00
_cell.angle_beta   90.00
_cell.angle_gamma   90.00
#
_symmetry.space_group_name_H-M   'P 1'
#
loop_
_entity.id
_entity.type
_entity.pdbx_description
1 polymer ?
#
loop_
_entity_poly.entity_id
_entity_poly.type
_entity_poly.pdbx_seq_one_letter_code
_entity_poly.pdbx_strand_id
1 'polypeptide(L)'
;MQPIKKANKQVKNRGGRPPKAPEDRKTVVIRLRFTPAQAEGIKQQATDKGFKFTSRYLCRVLSNRNAQTSITPGDLMTVSKLARNSNAIVAHLAAGESYPREWVDQAKMTAKIVNELNQKVNKLLATKGPAK
;
A
#
# COMPACT_ATOMS: atom_id res chain seq x y z
N MET A 1 6.61 17.04 43.71
CA MET A 1 6.70 17.14 42.23
C MET A 1 5.41 16.59 41.63
N GLN A 2 4.57 17.43 41.02
CA GLN A 2 3.37 16.96 40.31
C GLN A 2 3.69 16.75 38.82
N PRO A 3 3.17 15.69 38.16
CA PRO A 3 3.46 15.45 36.75
C PRO A 3 2.68 16.41 35.83
N ILE A 4 3.41 17.01 34.90
CA ILE A 4 2.91 17.89 33.85
C ILE A 4 1.98 17.10 32.93
N LYS A 5 0.67 17.40 32.99
CA LYS A 5 -0.32 16.89 32.02
C LYS A 5 0.00 17.46 30.64
N LYS A 6 0.48 16.61 29.72
CA LYS A 6 0.68 17.00 28.32
C LYS A 6 -0.66 17.38 27.70
N ALA A 7 -0.78 18.64 27.29
CA ALA A 7 -1.94 19.18 26.58
C ALA A 7 -2.19 18.36 25.30
N ASN A 8 -3.37 17.76 25.22
CA ASN A 8 -3.80 16.95 24.10
C ASN A 8 -4.03 17.88 22.89
N LYS A 9 -3.21 17.74 21.85
CA LYS A 9 -3.27 18.57 20.64
C LYS A 9 -4.64 18.33 19.97
N GLN A 10 -5.56 19.29 20.11
CA GLN A 10 -6.89 19.21 19.51
C GLN A 10 -6.76 19.16 17.98
N VAL A 11 -6.94 17.97 17.40
CA VAL A 11 -7.07 17.79 15.95
C VAL A 11 -8.42 18.39 15.55
N LYS A 12 -8.42 19.52 14.84
CA LYS A 12 -9.65 20.13 14.30
C LYS A 12 -10.36 19.13 13.38
N ASN A 13 -11.53 18.65 13.78
CA ASN A 13 -12.36 17.74 13.00
C ASN A 13 -12.85 18.44 11.72
N ARG A 14 -12.53 17.87 10.55
CA ARG A 14 -13.02 18.30 9.23
C ARG A 14 -14.40 17.67 8.93
N GLY A 15 -15.42 18.02 9.71
CA GLY A 15 -16.83 17.77 9.36
C GLY A 15 -17.33 16.31 9.42
N GLY A 16 -16.56 15.37 9.98
CA GLY A 16 -16.99 13.97 10.18
C GLY A 16 -17.55 13.70 11.58
N ARG A 17 -18.17 12.51 11.77
CA ARG A 17 -18.60 11.99 13.08
C ARG A 17 -17.43 12.12 14.09
N PRO A 18 -17.67 12.63 15.31
CA PRO A 18 -16.63 12.75 16.32
C PRO A 18 -15.94 11.40 16.55
N PRO A 19 -14.59 11.36 16.65
CA PRO A 19 -13.90 10.13 17.00
C PRO A 19 -14.40 9.68 18.38
N LYS A 20 -14.63 8.37 18.53
CA LYS A 20 -15.08 7.78 19.81
C LYS A 20 -14.17 8.25 20.95
N ALA A 21 -14.81 8.61 22.07
CA ALA A 21 -14.10 8.96 23.30
C ALA A 21 -13.16 7.80 23.68
N PRO A 22 -12.02 8.07 24.33
CA PRO A 22 -11.07 7.02 24.73
C PRO A 22 -11.73 5.89 25.52
N GLU A 23 -12.71 6.24 26.36
CA GLU A 23 -13.50 5.33 27.19
C GLU A 23 -14.41 4.39 26.37
N ASP A 24 -14.85 4.83 25.19
CA ASP A 24 -15.73 4.06 24.29
C ASP A 24 -14.97 3.12 23.33
N ARG A 25 -13.63 3.15 23.36
CA ARG A 25 -12.79 2.31 22.49
C ARG A 25 -12.64 0.91 23.09
N LYS A 26 -13.52 -0.01 22.69
CA LYS A 26 -13.37 -1.44 23.01
C LYS A 26 -12.17 -2.03 22.26
N THR A 27 -11.08 -2.28 22.96
CA THR A 27 -9.95 -3.07 22.45
C THR A 27 -10.19 -4.54 22.78
N VAL A 28 -10.30 -5.39 21.76
CA VAL A 28 -10.43 -6.84 21.93
C VAL A 28 -9.07 -7.49 21.64
N VAL A 29 -8.56 -8.27 22.58
CA VAL A 29 -7.33 -9.05 22.39
C VAL A 29 -7.70 -10.43 21.87
N ILE A 30 -7.20 -10.77 20.68
CA ILE A 30 -7.40 -12.09 20.06
C ILE A 30 -6.09 -12.86 20.13
N ARG A 31 -6.13 -14.07 20.70
CA ARG A 31 -4.98 -15.00 20.74
C ARG A 31 -5.19 -16.09 19.71
N LEU A 32 -4.29 -16.16 18.73
CA LEU A 32 -4.27 -17.19 17.69
C LEU A 32 -3.11 -18.15 17.97
N ARG A 33 -3.33 -19.45 17.79
CA ARG A 33 -2.30 -20.49 17.94
C ARG A 33 -2.01 -21.09 16.57
N PHE A 34 -0.74 -21.18 16.22
CA PHE A 34 -0.25 -21.71 14.95
C PHE A 34 0.82 -22.75 15.22
N THR A 35 0.94 -23.74 14.34
CA THR A 35 2.14 -24.59 14.30
C THR A 35 3.33 -23.77 13.77
N PRO A 36 4.59 -24.20 14.00
CA PRO A 36 5.77 -23.50 13.49
C PRO A 36 5.72 -23.30 11.97
N ALA A 37 5.38 -24.35 11.22
CA ALA A 37 5.25 -24.29 9.76
C ALA A 37 4.18 -23.29 9.30
N GLN A 38 3.04 -23.21 9.99
CA GLN A 38 2.01 -22.24 9.69
C GLN A 38 2.47 -20.81 9.98
N ALA A 39 3.18 -20.59 11.09
CA ALA A 39 3.69 -19.28 11.45
C ALA A 39 4.69 -18.75 10.39
N GLU A 40 5.56 -19.61 9.88
CA GLU A 40 6.48 -19.28 8.79
C GLU A 40 5.75 -18.95 7.49
N GLY A 41 4.79 -19.79 7.09
CA GLY A 41 3.98 -19.54 5.89
C GLY A 41 3.22 -18.21 5.96
N ILE A 42 2.64 -17.87 7.13
CA ILE A 42 1.94 -16.59 7.32
C ILE A 42 2.94 -15.42 7.25
N LYS A 43 4.15 -15.58 7.78
CA LYS A 43 5.19 -14.54 7.73
C LYS A 43 5.68 -14.28 6.29
N GLN A 44 5.86 -15.34 5.51
CA GLN A 44 6.21 -15.24 4.09
C GLN A 44 5.10 -14.53 3.30
N GLN A 45 3.85 -15.00 3.43
CA GLN A 45 2.71 -14.37 2.75
C GLN A 45 2.51 -12.91 3.13
N ALA A 46 2.79 -12.53 4.39
CA ALA A 46 2.75 -11.13 4.81
C ALA A 46 3.83 -10.31 4.08
N THR A 47 5.04 -10.84 3.97
CA THR A 47 6.16 -10.21 3.26
C THR A 47 5.85 -10.04 1.78
N ASP A 48 5.38 -11.10 1.12
CA ASP A 48 5.06 -11.10 -0.32
C ASP A 48 3.98 -10.08 -0.67
N LYS A 49 3.03 -9.88 0.26
CA LYS A 49 1.95 -8.89 0.13
C LYS A 49 2.33 -7.50 0.65
N GLY A 50 3.61 -7.27 1.01
CA GLY A 50 4.14 -5.97 1.41
C GLY A 50 3.77 -5.51 2.83
N PHE A 51 3.31 -6.41 3.69
CA PHE A 51 3.01 -6.07 5.09
C PHE A 51 4.27 -6.09 5.95
N LYS A 52 4.58 -4.96 6.58
CA LYS A 52 5.67 -4.85 7.56
C LYS A 52 5.46 -5.73 8.81
N PHE A 53 4.21 -5.99 9.18
CA PHE A 53 3.86 -6.76 10.38
C PHE A 53 2.80 -7.80 10.08
N THR A 54 3.06 -9.04 10.51
CA THR A 54 2.14 -10.18 10.38
C THR A 54 0.79 -9.94 11.05
N SER A 55 0.76 -9.19 12.14
CA SER A 55 -0.49 -8.83 12.83
C SER A 55 -1.43 -7.98 11.95
N ARG A 56 -0.89 -7.06 11.15
CA ARG A 56 -1.69 -6.26 10.20
C ARG A 56 -2.23 -7.12 9.06
N TYR A 57 -1.40 -8.04 8.57
CA TYR A 57 -1.81 -9.03 7.57
C TYR A 57 -2.98 -9.88 8.10
N LEU A 58 -2.83 -10.47 9.28
CA LEU A 58 -3.86 -11.30 9.92
C LEU A 58 -5.14 -10.52 10.21
N CYS A 59 -5.04 -9.29 10.73
CA CYS A 59 -6.22 -8.45 10.92
C CYS A 59 -6.96 -8.20 9.60
N ARG A 60 -6.24 -7.93 8.51
CA ARG A 60 -6.86 -7.72 7.18
C ARG A 60 -7.52 -8.99 6.65
N VAL A 61 -6.86 -10.13 6.75
CA VAL A 61 -7.40 -11.42 6.30
C VAL A 61 -8.64 -11.81 7.11
N LEU A 62 -8.59 -11.68 8.44
CA LEU A 62 -9.68 -12.05 9.34
C LEU A 62 -10.87 -11.09 9.25
N SER A 63 -10.61 -9.79 9.06
CA SER A 63 -11.67 -8.79 8.91
C SER A 63 -12.35 -8.87 7.55
N ASN A 64 -11.63 -9.32 6.52
CA ASN A 64 -12.15 -9.38 5.16
C ASN A 64 -12.34 -10.84 4.71
N ARG A 65 -13.20 -11.60 5.39
CA ARG A 65 -13.54 -12.98 4.99
C ARG A 65 -14.13 -13.10 3.57
N ASN A 66 -14.45 -11.97 2.92
CA ASN A 66 -14.83 -11.83 1.50
C ASN A 66 -13.85 -10.98 0.66
N ALA A 67 -12.59 -10.82 1.05
CA ALA A 67 -11.62 -10.04 0.27
C ALA A 67 -11.22 -10.79 -1.02
N GLN A 68 -12.05 -10.65 -2.06
CA GLN A 68 -11.48 -10.13 -3.30
C GLN A 68 -10.57 -8.97 -2.90
N THR A 69 -9.31 -9.03 -3.30
CA THR A 69 -8.35 -7.93 -3.17
C THR A 69 -8.98 -6.67 -3.74
N SER A 70 -9.70 -5.92 -2.90
CA SER A 70 -10.33 -4.67 -3.29
C SER A 70 -9.18 -3.73 -3.55
N ILE A 71 -8.85 -3.54 -4.82
CA ILE A 71 -7.84 -2.59 -5.27
C ILE A 71 -8.27 -1.23 -4.70
N THR A 72 -7.45 -0.70 -3.79
CA THR A 72 -7.74 0.60 -3.19
C THR A 72 -7.26 1.71 -4.11
N PRO A 73 -7.82 2.94 -4.01
CA PRO A 73 -7.29 4.09 -4.76
C PRO A 73 -5.78 4.32 -4.52
N GLY A 74 -5.28 3.96 -3.34
CA GLY A 74 -3.85 3.99 -3.04
C GLY A 74 -3.02 3.03 -3.90
N ASP A 75 -3.56 1.84 -4.18
CA ASP A 75 -2.90 0.83 -5.03
C ASP A 75 -2.81 1.30 -6.49
N LEU A 76 -3.83 2.01 -6.98
CA LEU A 76 -3.84 2.63 -8.31
C LEU A 76 -2.79 3.76 -8.42
N MET A 77 -2.66 4.58 -7.38
CA MET A 77 -1.61 5.61 -7.30
C MET A 77 -0.20 5.02 -7.29
N THR A 78 -0.03 3.78 -6.81
CA THR A 78 1.24 3.06 -6.83
C THR A 78 1.68 2.73 -8.27
N VAL A 79 0.74 2.36 -9.16
CA VAL A 79 1.04 2.11 -10.58
C VAL A 79 1.52 3.38 -11.28
N SER A 80 0.86 4.52 -11.03
CA SER A 80 1.31 5.80 -11.61
C SER A 80 2.63 6.30 -11.03
N LYS A 81 2.96 5.99 -9.77
CA LYS A 81 4.28 6.25 -9.19
C LYS A 81 5.35 5.37 -9.84
N LEU A 82 5.06 4.09 -10.03
CA LEU A 82 5.96 3.15 -10.68
C LEU A 82 6.29 3.62 -12.11
N ALA A 83 5.28 4.03 -12.89
CA ALA A 83 5.47 4.57 -14.24
C ALA A 83 6.40 5.79 -14.28
N ARG A 84 6.19 6.75 -13.37
CA ARG A 84 7.06 7.93 -13.26
C ARG A 84 8.49 7.56 -12.89
N ASN A 85 8.66 6.65 -11.93
CA ASN A 85 9.99 6.19 -11.51
C ASN A 85 10.72 5.45 -12.64
N SER A 86 10.03 4.58 -13.40
CA SER A 86 10.62 3.90 -14.56
C SER A 86 11.08 4.88 -15.64
N ASN A 87 10.31 5.94 -15.92
CA ASN A 87 10.71 6.97 -16.87
C ASN A 87 11.91 7.79 -16.37
N ALA A 88 11.96 8.09 -15.07
CA ALA A 88 13.11 8.77 -14.47
C ALA A 88 14.38 7.92 -14.57
N ILE A 89 14.31 6.61 -14.33
CA ILE A 89 15.44 5.69 -14.48
C ILE A 89 15.97 5.73 -15.92
N VAL A 90 15.10 5.65 -16.93
CA VAL A 90 15.53 5.73 -18.34
C VAL A 90 16.17 7.09 -18.66
N ALA A 91 15.63 8.18 -18.15
CA ALA A 91 16.21 9.51 -18.33
C ALA A 91 17.60 9.63 -17.67
N HIS A 92 17.78 9.06 -16.48
CA HIS A 92 19.08 9.01 -15.81
C HIS A 92 20.09 8.15 -16.57
N LEU A 93 19.68 6.97 -17.05
CA LEU A 93 20.52 6.10 -17.89
C LEU A 93 20.92 6.77 -19.22
N ALA A 94 20.09 7.67 -19.75
CA ALA A 94 20.40 8.44 -20.94
C ALA A 94 21.31 9.67 -20.66
N ALA A 95 21.28 10.19 -19.43
CA ALA A 95 21.97 11.41 -19.03
C ALA A 95 23.36 11.18 -18.44
N GLY A 96 23.71 9.96 -18.00
CA GLY A 96 25.02 9.69 -17.41
C GLY A 96 25.36 8.21 -17.31
N GLU A 97 26.67 7.93 -17.38
CA GLU A 97 27.36 6.64 -17.31
C GLU A 97 27.16 5.66 -18.48
N SER A 98 28.28 5.06 -18.89
CA SER A 98 28.35 4.01 -19.92
C SER A 98 27.85 2.70 -19.33
N TYR A 99 26.53 2.55 -19.19
CA TYR A 99 25.90 1.30 -18.81
C TYR A 99 25.93 0.29 -19.95
N PRO A 100 25.99 -1.02 -19.65
CA PRO A 100 25.82 -2.07 -20.66
C PRO A 100 24.54 -1.84 -21.47
N ARG A 101 24.64 -1.89 -22.80
CA ARG A 101 23.52 -1.59 -23.70
C ARG A 101 22.29 -2.46 -23.41
N GLU A 102 22.52 -3.72 -23.05
CA GLU A 102 21.46 -4.66 -22.66
C GLU A 102 20.62 -4.16 -21.47
N TRP A 103 21.26 -3.53 -20.48
CA TRP A 103 20.57 -3.01 -19.30
C TRP A 103 19.71 -1.80 -19.65
N VAL A 104 20.22 -0.94 -20.53
CA VAL A 104 19.50 0.23 -21.04
C VAL A 104 18.27 -0.22 -21.85
N ASP A 105 18.43 -1.25 -22.70
CA ASP A 105 17.34 -1.79 -23.51
C ASP A 105 16.27 -2.48 -22.65
N GLN A 106 16.68 -3.25 -21.63
CA GLN A 106 15.76 -3.84 -20.65
C GLN A 106 15.03 -2.79 -19.81
N ALA A 107 15.71 -1.72 -19.39
CA ALA A 107 15.09 -0.62 -18.65
C ALA A 107 14.04 0.11 -19.49
N LYS A 108 14.33 0.38 -20.77
CA LYS A 108 13.37 0.97 -21.72
C LYS A 108 12.17 0.06 -21.95
N MET A 109 12.39 -1.24 -22.13
CA MET A 109 11.31 -2.21 -22.29
C MET A 109 10.41 -2.28 -21.04
N THR A 110 11.01 -2.30 -19.87
CA THR A 110 10.30 -2.29 -18.58
C THR A 110 9.47 -1.02 -18.41
N ALA A 111 10.05 0.15 -18.71
CA ALA A 111 9.33 1.42 -18.65
C ALA A 111 8.13 1.44 -19.60
N LYS A 112 8.26 0.88 -20.81
CA LYS A 112 7.15 0.75 -21.76
C LYS A 112 6.02 -0.11 -21.19
N ILE A 113 6.33 -1.29 -20.64
CA ILE A 113 5.34 -2.20 -20.04
C ILE A 113 4.57 -1.51 -18.89
N VAL A 114 5.30 -0.83 -18.01
CA VAL A 114 4.69 -0.12 -16.86
C VAL A 114 3.81 1.04 -17.31
N ASN A 115 4.23 1.79 -18.34
CA ASN A 115 3.41 2.87 -18.91
C ASN A 115 2.14 2.32 -19.57
N GLU A 116 2.22 1.22 -20.31
CA GLU A 116 1.06 0.55 -20.91
C GLU A 116 0.08 0.07 -19.84
N LEU A 117 0.58 -0.50 -18.74
CA LEU A 117 -0.25 -0.90 -17.60
C LEU A 117 -0.97 0.32 -17.00
N ASN A 118 -0.24 1.42 -16.74
CA ASN A 118 -0.82 2.65 -16.21
C ASN A 118 -1.90 3.22 -17.13
N GLN A 119 -1.69 3.21 -18.45
CA GLN A 119 -2.69 3.64 -19.42
C GLN A 119 -3.93 2.74 -19.43
N LYS A 120 -3.75 1.41 -19.40
CA LYS A 120 -4.86 0.45 -19.32
C LYS A 120 -5.69 0.66 -18.06
N VAL A 121 -5.03 0.83 -16.91
CA VAL A 121 -5.68 1.11 -15.63
C VAL A 121 -6.48 2.42 -15.71
N ASN A 122 -5.87 3.51 -16.20
CA ASN A 122 -6.56 4.79 -16.33
C ASN A 122 -7.76 4.74 -17.29
N LYS A 123 -7.64 4.01 -18.40
CA LYS A 123 -8.77 3.79 -19.33
C LYS A 123 -9.91 3.03 -18.67
N LEU A 124 -9.61 1.98 -17.90
CA LEU A 124 -10.62 1.20 -17.17
C LEU A 124 -11.32 2.01 -16.08
N LEU A 125 -10.60 2.94 -15.44
CA LEU A 125 -11.19 3.84 -14.45
C LEU A 125 -12.07 4.91 -15.10
N ALA A 126 -11.68 5.42 -16.28
CA ALA A 126 -12.46 6.41 -17.02
C ALA A 126 -13.78 5.84 -17.56
N THR A 127 -13.82 4.57 -17.96
CA THR A 127 -15.04 3.92 -18.45
C THR A 127 -15.99 3.49 -17.33
N LYS A 128 -15.48 3.26 -16.11
CA LYS A 128 -16.27 2.94 -14.91
C LYS A 128 -16.48 4.17 -14.00
N GLY A 129 -16.86 5.31 -14.59
CA GLY A 129 -17.17 6.54 -13.86
C GLY A 129 -18.11 6.30 -12.67
N PRO A 130 -18.05 7.14 -11.62
CA PRO A 130 -18.80 6.91 -10.39
C PRO A 130 -20.29 6.74 -10.73
N ALA A 131 -20.87 5.61 -10.33
CA ALA A 131 -22.32 5.43 -10.35
C ALA A 131 -22.92 6.62 -9.58
N LYS A 132 -23.68 7.45 -10.30
CA LYS A 132 -24.46 8.55 -9.72
C LYS A 132 -25.54 7.98 -8.81
#